data_AF-A0A6V7HFE1-F1
#
_entry.id   AF-A0A6V7HFE1-F1
#
_cell.length_a   1.000
_cell.length_b   1.000
_cell.length_c   1.000
_cell.angle_alpha   90.00
_cell.angle_beta   90.00
_cell.angle_gamma   90.00
#
_symmetry.space_group_name_H-M   'P 1'
#
loop_
_entity.id
_entity.type
_entity.pdbx_description
1 polymer ?
#
loop_
_entity_poly.entity_id
_entity_poly.type
_entity_poly.pdbx_seq_one_letter_code
_entity_poly.pdbx_strand_id
1 'polypeptide(L)'
;ICSLAKSKFRFLRDREEDNDDVVTIIDAETSMVKEFYGEFYVSEIVRHPDNCRRLIVSEDDEGLATGVMFLNSNIDVDTLNENFELVPYNGLRKPHEMDKFPGEIMQPASEIFFSIFSRTPRDEPTKELVLLVP
;
A
#
# COMPACT_ATOMS: atom_id res chain seq x y z
N ILE A 1 -6.91 29.44 -0.77
CA ILE A 1 -5.48 29.30 -0.43
C ILE A 1 -5.28 27.85 -0.05
N CYS A 2 -4.87 27.04 -1.01
CA CYS A 2 -4.27 25.71 -0.87
C CYS A 2 -3.99 25.33 -2.32
N SER A 3 -2.81 25.68 -2.82
CA SER A 3 -2.30 25.02 -4.01
C SER A 3 -2.27 23.54 -3.66
N LEU A 4 -3.03 22.70 -4.36
CA LEU A 4 -2.75 21.27 -4.34
C LEU A 4 -1.30 21.13 -4.81
N ALA A 5 -0.38 20.95 -3.86
CA ALA A 5 0.98 20.55 -4.18
C ALA A 5 0.85 19.28 -5.02
N LYS A 6 1.40 19.29 -6.23
CA LYS A 6 1.37 18.12 -7.10
C LYS A 6 2.40 17.15 -6.56
N SER A 7 2.00 16.30 -5.62
CA SER A 7 2.86 15.22 -5.15
C SER A 7 3.07 14.21 -6.28
N LYS A 8 4.32 13.98 -6.64
CA LYS A 8 4.72 12.91 -7.56
C LYS A 8 5.02 11.67 -6.74
N PHE A 9 4.47 10.54 -7.14
CA PHE A 9 4.75 9.27 -6.49
C PHE A 9 5.69 8.45 -7.37
N ARG A 10 6.77 7.92 -6.78
CA ARG A 10 7.67 6.98 -7.46
C ARG A 10 7.89 5.74 -6.62
N PHE A 11 8.05 4.59 -7.28
CA PHE A 11 8.61 3.42 -6.63
C PHE A 11 10.08 3.70 -6.34
N LEU A 12 10.49 3.51 -5.09
CA LEU A 12 11.90 3.57 -4.75
C LEU A 12 12.63 2.49 -5.54
N ARG A 13 13.71 2.89 -6.20
CA ARG A 13 14.62 1.97 -6.88
C ARG A 13 15.83 1.76 -5.99
N ASP A 14 16.51 0.64 -6.16
CA ASP A 14 17.73 0.29 -5.43
C ASP A 14 18.89 1.23 -5.82
N ARG A 15 18.85 2.44 -5.29
CA ARG A 15 19.86 3.48 -5.41
C ARG A 15 20.18 3.95 -4.01
N GLU A 16 21.43 3.75 -3.58
CA GLU A 16 21.86 4.07 -2.22
C GLU A 16 21.58 5.54 -1.84
N GLU A 17 21.66 6.47 -2.80
CA GLU A 17 21.40 7.90 -2.57
C GLU A 17 19.97 8.18 -2.09
N ASP A 18 18.97 7.44 -2.58
CA ASP A 18 17.57 7.65 -2.19
C ASP A 18 17.26 7.04 -0.81
N ASN A 19 18.15 6.20 -0.26
CA ASN A 19 17.90 5.51 1.01
C ASN A 19 17.99 6.47 2.20
N ASP A 20 18.93 7.42 2.18
CA ASP A 20 19.16 8.34 3.31
C ASP A 20 17.95 9.26 3.56
N ASP A 21 17.33 9.75 2.48
CA ASP A 21 16.10 10.57 2.55
C ASP A 21 14.94 9.76 3.16
N VAL A 22 14.79 8.50 2.75
CA VAL A 22 13.76 7.59 3.26
C VAL A 22 14.00 7.23 4.72
N VAL A 23 15.25 6.94 5.11
CA VAL A 23 15.61 6.66 6.50
C VAL A 23 15.22 7.83 7.38
N THR A 24 15.56 9.05 6.95
CA THR A 24 15.27 10.27 7.71
C THR A 24 13.77 10.44 7.97
N ILE A 25 12.92 10.18 6.98
CA ILE A 25 11.46 10.27 7.12
C ILE A 25 10.92 9.22 8.10
N ILE A 26 11.44 7.99 8.03
CA ILE A 26 10.94 6.88 8.87
C ILE A 26 11.38 7.04 10.32
N ASP A 27 12.66 7.36 10.53
CA ASP A 27 13.23 7.54 11.87
C ASP A 27 12.64 8.76 12.58
N ALA A 28 12.15 9.75 11.83
CA ALA A 28 11.41 10.88 12.39
C ALA A 28 10.06 10.45 13.01
N GLU A 29 9.41 9.41 12.46
CA GLU A 29 8.11 8.93 12.91
C GLU A 29 8.22 7.76 13.91
N THR A 30 9.13 6.80 13.69
CA THR A 30 9.25 5.62 14.57
C THR A 30 10.60 4.89 14.43
N SER A 31 11.16 4.46 15.57
CA SER A 31 12.32 3.56 15.61
C SER A 31 11.97 2.08 15.42
N MET A 32 10.69 1.72 15.47
CA MET A 32 10.27 0.30 15.48
C MET A 32 10.75 -0.46 14.25
N VAL A 33 10.71 0.17 13.07
CA VAL A 33 11.13 -0.48 11.81
C VAL A 33 12.61 -0.87 11.89
N LYS A 34 13.44 0.03 12.41
CA LYS A 34 14.86 -0.20 12.65
C LYS A 34 15.11 -1.28 13.71
N GLU A 35 14.29 -1.34 14.77
CA GLU A 35 14.39 -2.38 15.80
C GLU A 35 14.04 -3.78 15.27
N PHE A 36 13.05 -3.90 14.38
CA PHE A 36 12.64 -5.19 13.80
C PHE A 36 13.57 -5.69 12.68
N TYR A 37 14.05 -4.79 11.82
CA TYR A 37 14.79 -5.15 10.61
C TYR A 37 16.29 -4.82 10.66
N GLY A 38 16.75 -4.15 11.72
CA GLY A 38 18.14 -3.74 11.91
C GLY A 38 18.51 -2.45 11.20
N GLU A 39 19.80 -2.10 11.26
CA GLU A 39 20.34 -0.81 10.79
C GLU A 39 20.16 -0.56 9.29
N PHE A 40 20.04 -1.61 8.48
CA PHE A 40 19.96 -1.53 7.01
C PHE A 40 18.56 -1.84 6.46
N TYR A 41 17.51 -1.56 7.23
CA TYR A 41 16.15 -1.95 6.90
C TYR A 41 15.66 -1.45 5.53
N VAL A 42 16.00 -0.21 5.14
CA VAL A 42 15.62 0.32 3.81
C VAL A 42 16.30 -0.47 2.70
N SER A 43 17.61 -0.64 2.77
CA SER A 43 18.38 -1.40 1.78
C SER A 43 17.86 -2.84 1.65
N GLU A 44 17.58 -3.52 2.77
CA GLU A 44 17.07 -4.90 2.73
C GLU A 44 15.70 -5.01 2.05
N ILE A 45 14.82 -4.02 2.27
CA ILE A 45 13.48 -3.96 1.67
C ILE A 45 13.56 -3.68 0.17
N VAL A 46 14.52 -2.87 -0.27
CA VAL A 46 14.66 -2.46 -1.68
C VAL A 46 15.47 -3.48 -2.50
N ARG A 47 16.45 -4.13 -1.88
CA ARG A 47 17.35 -5.12 -2.50
C ARG A 47 16.66 -6.44 -2.86
N HIS A 48 15.61 -6.79 -2.13
CA HIS A 48 14.80 -7.98 -2.39
C HIS A 48 13.37 -7.58 -2.77
N PRO A 49 13.14 -7.02 -3.97
CA PRO A 49 11.79 -6.79 -4.49
C PRO A 49 11.27 -8.09 -5.09
N ASP A 50 11.21 -9.17 -4.30
CA ASP A 50 10.71 -10.48 -4.70
C ASP A 50 9.17 -10.47 -4.83
N ASN A 51 8.65 -9.51 -5.60
CA ASN A 51 7.25 -9.12 -5.81
C ASN A 51 6.44 -8.83 -4.53
N CYS A 52 6.98 -9.15 -3.35
CA CYS A 52 6.27 -9.09 -2.11
C CYS A 52 6.37 -7.72 -1.48
N ARG A 53 7.56 -7.12 -1.48
CA ARG A 53 7.80 -5.83 -0.83
C ARG A 53 8.14 -4.74 -1.84
N ARG A 54 7.49 -3.58 -1.72
CA ARG A 54 7.77 -2.39 -2.52
C ARG A 54 7.72 -1.16 -1.62
N LEU A 55 8.59 -0.20 -1.89
CA LEU A 55 8.52 1.12 -1.26
C LEU A 55 8.07 2.16 -2.30
N ILE A 56 7.17 3.03 -1.89
CA ILE A 56 6.75 4.21 -2.64
C ILE A 56 7.22 5.45 -1.87
N VAL A 57 7.78 6.41 -2.60
CA VAL A 57 8.16 7.73 -2.08
C VAL A 57 7.30 8.78 -2.76
N SER A 58 6.77 9.72 -1.98
CA SER A 58 6.15 10.93 -2.50
C SER A 58 7.16 12.06 -2.51
N GLU A 59 7.20 12.80 -3.61
CA GLU A 59 8.07 13.95 -3.80
C GLU A 59 7.26 15.19 -4.09
N ASP A 60 7.77 16.34 -3.64
CA ASP A 60 7.24 17.63 -4.06
C ASP A 60 7.76 18.05 -5.45
N ASP A 61 7.41 19.26 -5.87
CA ASP A 61 7.83 19.79 -7.17
C ASP A 61 9.34 20.08 -7.24
N GLU A 62 10.04 20.17 -6.10
CA GLU A 62 11.48 20.39 -5.98
C GLU A 62 12.26 19.07 -5.94
N GLY A 63 11.57 17.93 -5.79
CA GLY A 63 12.16 16.59 -5.74
C GLY A 63 12.51 16.14 -4.32
N LEU A 64 12.04 16.84 -3.29
CA LEU A 64 12.27 16.45 -1.90
C LEU A 64 11.31 15.33 -1.50
N ALA A 65 11.83 14.27 -0.88
CA ALA A 65 11.01 13.21 -0.31
C ALA A 65 10.15 13.77 0.85
N THR A 66 8.83 13.64 0.73
CA THR A 66 7.84 14.17 1.68
C THR A 66 7.10 13.08 2.44
N GLY A 67 7.16 11.84 1.95
CA GLY A 67 6.40 10.74 2.51
C GLY A 67 6.83 9.41 1.91
N VAL A 68 6.61 8.35 2.68
CA VAL A 68 7.02 6.99 2.33
C VAL A 68 5.89 6.01 2.64
N MET A 69 5.73 4.99 1.80
CA MET A 69 4.76 3.93 1.99
C MET A 69 5.39 2.57 1.69
N PHE A 70 5.33 1.68 2.67
CA PHE A 70 5.68 0.28 2.51
C PHE A 70 4.47 -0.52 2.03
N LEU A 71 4.66 -1.26 0.94
CA LEU A 71 3.70 -2.22 0.43
C LEU A 71 4.25 -3.63 0.65
N ASN A 72 3.46 -4.50 1.26
CA ASN A 72 3.78 -5.90 1.42
C ASN A 72 2.59 -6.77 0.95
N SER A 73 2.81 -7.73 0.06
CA SER A 73 1.78 -8.69 -0.34
C SER A 73 1.62 -9.85 0.64
N ASN A 74 2.64 -10.10 1.47
CA ASN A 74 2.62 -11.16 2.47
C ASN A 74 2.05 -10.59 3.76
N ILE A 75 0.74 -10.74 3.90
CA ILE A 75 -0.02 -10.34 5.07
C ILE A 75 -0.52 -11.58 5.83
N ASP A 76 -0.44 -11.55 7.15
CA ASP A 76 -1.08 -12.54 8.00
C ASP A 76 -2.54 -12.12 8.24
N VAL A 77 -3.43 -12.67 7.41
CA VAL A 77 -4.86 -12.37 7.45
C VAL A 77 -5.50 -12.91 8.73
N ASP A 78 -4.99 -14.00 9.31
CA ASP A 78 -5.57 -14.59 10.52
C ASP A 78 -5.32 -13.69 11.73
N THR A 79 -4.07 -13.23 11.91
CA THR A 79 -3.74 -12.24 12.95
C THR A 79 -4.57 -10.96 12.79
N LEU A 80 -4.81 -10.49 11.55
CA LEU A 80 -5.65 -9.32 11.32
C LEU A 80 -7.12 -9.57 11.71
N ASN A 81 -7.67 -10.76 11.43
CA ASN A 81 -9.04 -11.10 11.83
C ASN A 81 -9.20 -11.26 13.35
N GLU A 82 -8.16 -11.68 14.05
CA GLU A 82 -8.19 -11.79 15.52
C GLU A 82 -8.17 -10.43 16.21
N ASN A 83 -7.55 -9.42 15.59
CA ASN A 83 -7.32 -8.10 16.21
C ASN A 83 -8.28 -7.00 15.71
N PHE A 84 -9.04 -7.24 14.63
CA PHE A 84 -9.91 -6.24 14.01
C PHE A 84 -11.27 -6.80 13.57
N GLU A 85 -12.30 -5.96 13.57
CA GLU A 85 -13.64 -6.32 13.07
C GLU A 85 -13.70 -6.33 11.53
N LEU A 86 -13.17 -7.39 10.92
CA LEU A 86 -13.06 -7.51 9.46
C LEU A 86 -14.22 -8.29 8.81
N VAL A 87 -15.23 -8.67 9.60
CA VAL A 87 -16.42 -9.39 9.12
C VAL A 87 -17.10 -8.69 7.92
N PRO A 88 -17.30 -7.34 7.91
CA PRO A 88 -17.89 -6.66 6.75
C PRO A 88 -17.06 -6.76 5.47
N TYR A 89 -15.77 -7.07 5.60
CA TYR A 89 -14.82 -7.19 4.49
C TYR A 89 -14.47 -8.64 4.18
N ASN A 90 -15.31 -9.59 4.59
CA ASN A 90 -15.07 -11.04 4.46
C ASN A 90 -13.70 -11.47 5.03
N GLY A 91 -13.28 -10.82 6.12
CA GLY A 91 -11.98 -11.06 6.71
C GLY A 91 -10.79 -10.81 5.78
N LEU A 92 -10.93 -9.95 4.76
CA LEU A 92 -9.95 -9.71 3.70
C LEU A 92 -9.62 -10.94 2.85
N ARG A 93 -10.49 -11.96 2.86
CA ARG A 93 -10.35 -13.18 2.06
C ARG A 93 -11.17 -13.08 0.77
N LYS A 94 -10.66 -13.71 -0.28
CA LYS A 94 -11.41 -13.84 -1.55
C LYS A 94 -12.70 -14.63 -1.28
N PRO A 95 -13.86 -14.16 -1.77
CA PRO A 95 -15.10 -14.90 -1.68
C PRO A 95 -14.95 -16.30 -2.30
N HIS A 96 -15.35 -17.33 -1.58
CA HIS A 96 -15.48 -18.68 -2.10
C HIS A 96 -16.93 -18.94 -2.53
N GLU A 97 -17.14 -19.80 -3.52
CA GLU A 97 -18.47 -20.13 -4.06
C GLU A 97 -19.44 -20.73 -3.02
N MET A 98 -18.91 -21.16 -1.87
CA MET A 98 -19.66 -21.79 -0.78
C MET A 98 -19.92 -20.83 0.38
N ASP A 99 -19.40 -19.61 0.31
CA ASP A 99 -19.58 -18.61 1.37
C ASP A 99 -21.05 -18.16 1.40
N LYS A 100 -21.69 -18.35 2.55
CA LYS A 100 -23.05 -17.90 2.79
C LYS A 100 -22.99 -16.50 3.37
N PHE A 101 -23.02 -15.49 2.51
CA PHE A 101 -23.17 -14.11 2.95
C PHE A 101 -24.59 -13.91 3.51
N PRO A 102 -24.76 -13.59 4.81
CA PRO A 102 -26.08 -13.23 5.33
C PRO A 102 -26.61 -12.04 4.52
N GLY A 103 -27.90 -12.07 4.15
CA GLY A 103 -28.53 -11.03 3.32
C GLY A 103 -28.51 -9.61 3.92
N GLU A 104 -28.04 -9.46 5.16
CA GLU A 104 -27.70 -8.19 5.79
C GLU A 104 -26.21 -7.93 5.66
N ILE A 105 -25.74 -7.70 4.44
CA ILE A 105 -24.42 -7.13 4.23
C ILE A 105 -24.51 -5.68 4.70
N MET A 106 -23.87 -5.37 5.83
CA MET A 106 -23.60 -3.97 6.19
C MET A 106 -22.89 -3.35 4.99
N GLN A 107 -23.59 -2.40 4.33
CA GLN A 107 -23.07 -1.72 3.14
C GLN A 107 -21.64 -1.30 3.43
N PRO A 108 -20.64 -1.70 2.60
CA PRO A 108 -19.28 -1.25 2.81
C PRO A 108 -19.29 0.27 2.89
N ALA A 109 -18.52 0.84 3.82
CA ALA A 109 -18.54 2.28 4.11
C ALA A 109 -18.35 3.17 2.86
N SER A 110 -17.84 2.61 1.76
CA SER A 110 -17.99 3.20 0.43
C SER A 110 -18.25 2.14 -0.66
N GLU A 111 -19.16 2.47 -1.57
CA GLU A 111 -19.43 1.71 -2.80
C GLU A 111 -18.18 1.62 -3.70
N ILE A 112 -17.31 2.65 -3.65
CA ILE A 112 -16.05 2.73 -4.41
C ILE A 112 -15.15 1.55 -4.06
N PHE A 113 -14.96 1.28 -2.76
CA PHE A 113 -14.07 0.23 -2.27
C PHE A 113 -14.50 -1.14 -2.81
N PHE A 114 -15.78 -1.47 -2.71
CA PHE A 114 -16.31 -2.76 -3.15
C PHE A 114 -16.12 -2.98 -4.65
N SER A 115 -16.37 -1.95 -5.48
CA SER A 115 -16.25 -2.04 -6.93
C SER A 115 -14.82 -2.29 -7.44
N ILE A 116 -13.80 -1.86 -6.69
CA ILE A 116 -12.39 -2.02 -7.03
C ILE A 116 -11.92 -3.43 -6.72
N PHE A 117 -12.19 -3.93 -5.52
CA PHE A 117 -11.70 -5.23 -5.05
C PHE A 117 -12.52 -6.43 -5.55
N SER A 118 -13.76 -6.20 -6.01
CA SER A 118 -14.62 -7.27 -6.58
C SER A 118 -14.27 -7.63 -8.03
N ARG A 119 -13.33 -6.92 -8.67
CA ARG A 119 -12.91 -7.24 -10.04
C ARG A 119 -12.04 -8.48 -10.03
N THR A 120 -12.55 -9.59 -10.58
CA THR A 120 -11.72 -10.76 -10.87
C THR A 120 -10.74 -10.45 -11.99
N PRO A 121 -9.46 -10.86 -11.91
CA PRO A 121 -8.52 -10.71 -13.02
C PRO A 121 -8.83 -11.77 -14.08
N ARG A 122 -9.60 -11.41 -15.10
CA ARG A 122 -9.72 -12.19 -16.34
C ARG A 122 -9.60 -11.24 -17.55
N ASP A 123 -8.49 -11.43 -18.25
CA ASP A 123 -8.12 -11.06 -19.63
C ASP A 123 -8.04 -9.57 -20.04
N GLU A 124 -6.78 -9.12 -20.23
CA GLU A 124 -6.21 -7.87 -20.78
C GLU A 124 -6.82 -7.39 -22.13
N PRO A 125 -6.68 -6.10 -22.59
CA PRO A 125 -5.44 -5.32 -22.53
C PRO A 125 -5.54 -3.87 -22.04
N THR A 126 -4.44 -3.41 -21.43
CA THR A 126 -3.92 -2.02 -21.40
C THR A 126 -4.91 -0.96 -21.87
N LYS A 127 -5.71 -0.46 -20.94
CA LYS A 127 -6.22 0.91 -21.04
C LYS A 127 -5.60 1.67 -19.89
N GLU A 128 -4.52 2.35 -20.25
CA GLU A 128 -4.05 3.60 -19.68
C GLU A 128 -5.06 4.13 -18.65
N LEU A 129 -4.68 4.03 -17.37
CA LEU A 129 -5.32 4.78 -16.31
C LEU A 129 -5.01 6.26 -16.58
N VAL A 130 -5.74 6.85 -17.51
CA VAL A 130 -5.84 8.30 -17.63
C VAL A 130 -6.62 8.72 -16.40
N LEU A 131 -5.89 9.05 -15.35
CA LEU A 131 -6.37 9.91 -14.29
C LEU A 131 -6.77 11.22 -14.97
N LEU A 132 -8.06 11.33 -15.30
CA LEU A 132 -8.68 12.59 -15.64
C LEU A 132 -8.54 13.50 -14.43
N VAL A 133 -7.54 14.36 -14.48
CA VAL A 133 -7.50 15.59 -13.70
C VAL A 133 -7.95 16.69 -14.68
N PRO A 134 -8.93 17.54 -14.31
CA PRO A 134 -9.35 18.66 -15.16
C PRO A 134 -8.21 19.64 -15.45
#